data_AF-A0A2D8MB58-F1
#
_entry.id   AF-A0A2D8MB58-F1
#
_cell.length_a   1.000
_cell.length_b   1.000
_cell.length_c   1.000
_cell.angle_alpha   90.00
_cell.angle_beta   90.00
_cell.angle_gamma   90.00
#
_symmetry.space_group_name_H-M   'P 1'
#
loop_
_entity.id
_entity.type
_entity.pdbx_description
1 polymer ?
#
loop_
_entity_poly.entity_id
_entity_poly.type
_entity_poly.pdbx_seq_one_letter_code
_entity_poly.pdbx_strand_id
1 'polypeptide(L)'
;MSGPKILLVIGGGIAAYKSCELVRLIRKAGGDVTCVLTEGGQQFVTPMALAALSENKVYTSLFDLKDEVEMGHIQLSRQADLVVVCPATADLLAKMTAGIADDLATTLILATDKPVIAVPAMNVRMWEHSATQRNADWLRQAGVTVMEPDEGAMACGEFGPGRLPEPPVILQAIAEALDLDIDLPELAAPAPQLAAPAPSAYADDSADEDEYDEEDSSSSGSGLGSLLNAIIPRSTESRGAEDEERDFDESEFEEPDFDESEFQETEFKPDFGGPLLAKKGGAAAAPPTDREAINHTVARQDERAAPQPMPGDIAHADHGAALSADPLYGQAIFDENPEHRPLYGKHVLVTAGPTREPIDPVRYIANRSSGKQGFAIAAMAAAAGARVTLVAGPVHLPTPVGVDRIDVETAEDMAEEVRNALPADAAFMVAAVADWKSRHVAAEKMKKRGSAPPALILAENPDILAAVAAGRKRPQLLIGFAAETENVVENAKSKRKRKGADWIIANNVSGAEGESVMGGDLNQVHIVTPGGVESLVEMPKEEVARELVRRAAEALATPGDASA
;
A
#
# COMPACT_ATOMS: atom_id res chain seq x y z
N MET A 1 41.14 -0.19 -10.43
CA MET A 1 40.32 1.04 -10.36
C MET A 1 38.91 0.58 -10.02
N SER A 2 38.25 1.16 -9.01
CA SER A 2 36.83 0.82 -8.81
C SER A 2 36.05 1.39 -10.00
N GLY A 3 35.17 0.59 -10.61
CA GLY A 3 34.31 1.10 -11.66
C GLY A 3 33.28 2.10 -11.15
N PRO A 4 32.42 2.64 -12.03
CA PRO A 4 31.42 3.64 -11.67
C PRO A 4 30.44 3.09 -10.65
N LYS A 5 30.00 3.95 -9.73
CA LYS A 5 28.97 3.63 -8.73
C LYS A 5 27.60 4.03 -9.25
N ILE A 6 26.76 3.04 -9.53
CA ILE A 6 25.42 3.22 -10.05
C ILE A 6 24.41 3.01 -8.93
N LEU A 7 23.55 4.00 -8.71
CA LEU A 7 22.40 3.86 -7.83
C LEU A 7 21.17 3.53 -8.68
N LEU A 8 20.70 2.28 -8.59
CA LEU A 8 19.61 1.76 -9.41
C LEU A 8 18.29 1.80 -8.63
N VAL A 9 17.42 2.74 -8.98
CA VAL A 9 16.05 2.84 -8.49
C VAL A 9 15.13 1.98 -9.34
N ILE A 10 14.39 1.06 -8.71
CA ILE A 10 13.55 0.09 -9.41
C ILE A 10 12.08 0.32 -9.06
N GLY A 11 11.30 0.77 -10.06
CA GLY A 11 9.87 1.04 -9.96
C GLY A 11 8.98 -0.20 -10.07
N GLY A 12 7.69 -0.03 -9.71
CA GLY A 12 6.68 -1.09 -9.74
C GLY A 12 6.03 -1.29 -11.12
N GLY A 13 6.62 -2.14 -11.95
CA GLY A 13 6.02 -2.56 -13.20
C GLY A 13 6.51 -3.93 -13.65
N ILE A 14 5.78 -4.57 -14.57
CA ILE A 14 6.10 -5.92 -15.06
C ILE A 14 7.53 -6.05 -15.57
N ALA A 15 8.14 -4.97 -16.08
CA ALA A 15 9.51 -4.97 -16.58
C ALA A 15 10.59 -4.96 -15.49
N ALA A 16 10.23 -4.89 -14.20
CA ALA A 16 11.20 -4.84 -13.10
C ALA A 16 12.16 -6.06 -13.07
N TYR A 17 11.71 -7.24 -13.54
CA TYR A 17 12.61 -8.40 -13.63
C TYR A 17 13.79 -8.17 -14.59
N LYS A 18 13.67 -7.29 -15.59
CA LYS A 18 14.77 -6.95 -16.50
C LYS A 18 15.86 -6.15 -15.80
N SER A 19 15.53 -5.44 -14.72
CA SER A 19 16.51 -4.75 -13.88
C SER A 19 17.50 -5.73 -13.23
N CYS A 20 17.11 -7.00 -13.00
CA CYS A 20 18.04 -8.04 -12.55
C CYS A 20 19.15 -8.31 -13.57
N GLU A 21 18.80 -8.39 -14.87
CA GLU A 21 19.79 -8.58 -15.92
C GLU A 21 20.65 -7.33 -16.11
N LEU A 22 20.05 -6.13 -16.01
CA LEU A 22 20.80 -4.88 -16.01
C LEU A 22 21.87 -4.83 -14.90
N VAL A 23 21.53 -5.24 -13.66
CA VAL A 23 22.50 -5.33 -12.55
C VAL A 23 23.66 -6.24 -12.92
N ARG A 24 23.39 -7.42 -13.52
CA ARG A 24 24.44 -8.36 -13.95
C ARG A 24 25.33 -7.76 -15.01
N LEU A 25 24.76 -7.06 -15.99
CA LEU A 25 25.50 -6.44 -17.09
C LEU A 25 26.40 -5.30 -16.59
N ILE A 26 25.89 -4.41 -15.72
CA ILE A 26 26.69 -3.33 -15.13
C ILE A 26 27.88 -3.92 -14.34
N ARG A 27 27.63 -4.95 -13.52
CA ARG A 27 28.71 -5.59 -12.76
C ARG A 27 29.72 -6.30 -13.63
N LYS A 28 29.27 -6.98 -14.70
CA LYS A 28 30.16 -7.61 -15.68
C LYS A 28 31.04 -6.58 -16.38
N ALA A 29 30.53 -5.36 -16.61
CA ALA A 29 31.28 -4.23 -17.13
C ALA A 29 32.20 -3.55 -16.08
N GLY A 30 32.22 -4.05 -14.84
CA GLY A 30 33.09 -3.58 -13.76
C GLY A 30 32.48 -2.46 -12.90
N GLY A 31 31.22 -2.08 -13.13
CA GLY A 31 30.50 -1.12 -12.30
C GLY A 31 30.03 -1.70 -10.96
N ASP A 32 29.90 -0.84 -9.96
CA ASP A 32 29.32 -1.15 -8.66
C ASP A 32 27.86 -0.69 -8.65
N VAL A 33 26.93 -1.54 -8.18
CA VAL A 33 25.49 -1.24 -8.24
C VAL A 33 24.87 -1.32 -6.85
N THR A 34 24.30 -0.22 -6.38
CA THR A 34 23.46 -0.21 -5.18
C THR A 34 22.00 -0.07 -5.60
N CYS A 35 21.13 -0.98 -5.16
CA CYS A 35 19.73 -0.97 -5.57
C CYS A 35 18.84 -0.32 -4.51
N VAL A 36 17.91 0.52 -4.96
CA VAL A 36 16.79 1.04 -4.18
C VAL A 36 15.51 0.54 -4.82
N LEU A 37 14.75 -0.26 -4.08
CA LEU A 37 13.58 -0.95 -4.58
C LEU A 37 12.32 -0.34 -3.97
N THR A 38 11.47 0.23 -4.81
CA THR A 38 10.17 0.80 -4.38
C THR A 38 9.25 -0.29 -3.83
N GLU A 39 8.22 0.10 -3.07
CA GLU A 39 7.19 -0.84 -2.60
C GLU A 39 6.50 -1.56 -3.77
N GLY A 40 6.19 -0.83 -4.85
CA GLY A 40 5.66 -1.43 -6.08
C GLY A 40 6.65 -2.37 -6.76
N GLY A 41 7.95 -2.05 -6.76
CA GLY A 41 9.01 -2.91 -7.31
C GLY A 41 9.14 -4.25 -6.58
N GLN A 42 8.93 -4.25 -5.26
CA GLN A 42 8.96 -5.45 -4.41
C GLN A 42 7.89 -6.50 -4.80
N GLN A 43 6.82 -6.08 -5.48
CA GLN A 43 5.79 -7.00 -5.97
C GLN A 43 6.25 -7.83 -7.18
N PHE A 44 7.33 -7.42 -7.86
CA PHE A 44 7.83 -8.09 -9.08
C PHE A 44 9.21 -8.73 -8.89
N VAL A 45 10.07 -8.13 -8.07
CA VAL A 45 11.43 -8.61 -7.80
C VAL A 45 11.70 -8.52 -6.31
N THR A 46 12.33 -9.54 -5.74
CA THR A 46 12.64 -9.55 -4.30
C THR A 46 13.94 -8.79 -4.01
N PRO A 47 14.03 -8.11 -2.84
CA PRO A 47 15.29 -7.52 -2.38
C PRO A 47 16.44 -8.53 -2.34
N MET A 48 16.16 -9.79 -1.99
CA MET A 48 17.15 -10.87 -1.92
C MET A 48 17.78 -11.16 -3.29
N ALA A 49 16.98 -11.22 -4.36
CA ALA A 49 17.49 -11.46 -5.71
C ALA A 49 18.45 -10.33 -6.14
N LEU A 50 18.04 -9.08 -5.89
CA LEU A 50 18.87 -7.92 -6.22
C LEU A 50 20.13 -7.85 -5.36
N ALA A 51 20.07 -8.19 -4.07
CA ALA A 51 21.23 -8.23 -3.19
C ALA A 51 22.26 -9.27 -3.66
N ALA A 52 21.79 -10.47 -4.04
CA ALA A 52 22.65 -11.53 -4.54
C ALA A 52 23.32 -11.15 -5.88
N LEU A 53 22.59 -10.48 -6.78
CA LEU A 53 23.13 -10.06 -8.08
C LEU A 53 24.07 -8.86 -7.96
N SER A 54 23.71 -7.87 -7.13
CA SER A 54 24.49 -6.65 -6.93
C SER A 54 25.71 -6.85 -6.03
N GLU A 55 25.70 -7.88 -5.17
CA GLU A 55 26.63 -8.04 -4.05
C GLU A 55 26.64 -6.86 -3.07
N ASN A 56 25.58 -6.06 -3.08
CA ASN A 56 25.40 -4.90 -2.22
C ASN A 56 24.08 -4.98 -1.43
N LYS A 57 23.98 -4.18 -0.38
CA LYS A 57 22.72 -3.98 0.34
C LYS A 57 21.67 -3.37 -0.60
N VAL A 58 20.45 -3.87 -0.52
CA VAL A 58 19.29 -3.32 -1.21
C VAL A 58 18.47 -2.54 -0.19
N TYR A 59 18.11 -1.31 -0.54
CA TYR A 59 17.33 -0.43 0.33
C TYR A 59 15.87 -0.37 -0.15
N THR A 60 14.93 -0.41 0.79
CA THR A 60 13.50 -0.53 0.48
C THR A 60 12.62 0.49 1.21
N SER A 61 13.12 1.10 2.29
CA SER A 61 12.34 2.00 3.14
C SER A 61 13.14 3.24 3.51
N LEU A 62 12.45 4.38 3.59
CA LEU A 62 13.02 5.65 4.05
C LEU A 62 13.32 5.61 5.56
N PHE A 63 12.50 4.89 6.33
CA PHE A 63 12.49 4.87 7.80
C PHE A 63 13.03 3.54 8.36
N ASP A 64 14.26 3.16 7.98
CA ASP A 64 14.96 2.05 8.64
C ASP A 64 15.85 2.61 9.75
N LEU A 65 15.53 2.24 11.00
CA LEU A 65 16.26 2.65 12.22
C LEU A 65 17.77 2.38 12.15
N LYS A 66 18.22 1.40 11.35
CA LYS A 66 19.65 1.10 11.17
C LYS A 66 20.34 2.05 10.18
N ASP A 67 19.61 2.55 9.20
CA ASP A 67 20.14 3.38 8.10
C ASP A 67 19.92 4.88 8.32
N GLU A 68 18.91 5.28 9.10
CA GLU A 68 18.65 6.68 9.44
C GLU A 68 19.75 7.30 10.30
N VAL A 69 20.44 6.49 11.11
CA VAL A 69 21.59 6.93 11.92
C VAL A 69 22.73 7.47 11.04
N GLU A 70 22.79 7.06 9.77
CA GLU A 70 23.81 7.48 8.80
C GLU A 70 23.30 8.50 7.76
N MET A 71 22.06 9.03 7.86
CA MET A 71 21.44 9.87 6.82
C MET A 71 21.43 9.18 5.44
N GLY A 72 20.96 7.92 5.40
CA GLY A 72 21.07 7.04 4.23
C GLY A 72 20.67 7.64 2.88
N HIS A 73 19.55 8.37 2.77
CA HIS A 73 19.09 8.92 1.48
C HIS A 73 20.05 9.95 0.85
N ILE A 74 20.68 10.81 1.67
CA ILE A 74 21.68 11.79 1.21
C ILE A 74 23.00 11.09 0.90
N GLN A 75 23.41 10.14 1.75
CA GLN A 75 24.69 9.47 1.58
C GLN A 75 24.70 8.55 0.35
N LEU A 76 23.61 7.82 0.10
CA LEU A 76 23.45 6.96 -1.07
C LEU A 76 23.54 7.75 -2.38
N SER A 77 22.83 8.88 -2.45
CA SER A 77 22.91 9.77 -3.61
C SER A 77 24.33 10.32 -3.82
N ARG A 78 25.00 10.79 -2.75
CA ARG A 78 26.36 11.36 -2.86
C ARG A 78 27.42 10.34 -3.28
N GLN A 79 27.25 9.07 -2.87
CA GLN A 79 28.16 7.98 -3.21
C GLN A 79 28.03 7.51 -4.66
N ALA A 80 26.90 7.80 -5.31
CA ALA A 80 26.69 7.45 -6.71
C ALA A 80 27.43 8.42 -7.64
N ASP A 81 27.89 7.88 -8.75
CA ASP A 81 28.33 8.65 -9.93
C ASP A 81 27.14 8.91 -10.87
N LEU A 82 26.15 8.00 -10.88
CA LEU A 82 24.94 8.08 -11.69
C LEU A 82 23.73 7.48 -10.96
N VAL A 83 22.56 8.11 -11.09
CA VAL A 83 21.28 7.52 -10.69
C VAL A 83 20.52 7.00 -11.91
N VAL A 84 20.06 5.76 -11.86
CA VAL A 84 19.28 5.14 -12.94
C VAL A 84 17.93 4.71 -12.38
N VAL A 85 16.83 5.19 -12.96
CA VAL A 85 15.46 4.81 -12.62
C VAL A 85 14.96 3.82 -13.66
N CYS A 86 14.94 2.53 -13.32
CA CYS A 86 14.63 1.45 -14.26
C CYS A 86 13.90 0.28 -13.56
N PRO A 87 12.62 0.01 -13.90
CA PRO A 87 11.77 0.80 -14.78
C PRO A 87 11.34 2.12 -14.12
N ALA A 88 11.31 3.21 -14.89
CA ALA A 88 10.63 4.45 -14.53
C ALA A 88 9.15 4.35 -14.94
N THR A 89 8.29 4.05 -13.98
CA THR A 89 6.84 3.99 -14.20
C THR A 89 6.26 5.39 -14.43
N ALA A 90 5.05 5.47 -15.00
CA ALA A 90 4.36 6.77 -15.15
C ALA A 90 4.21 7.52 -13.81
N ASP A 91 3.97 6.78 -12.73
CA ASP A 91 3.91 7.30 -11.36
C ASP A 91 5.24 7.91 -10.92
N LEU A 92 6.36 7.19 -11.10
CA LEU A 92 7.69 7.73 -10.78
C LEU A 92 8.01 8.99 -11.60
N LEU A 93 7.73 8.99 -12.91
CA LEU A 93 7.93 10.18 -13.75
C LEU A 93 7.10 11.37 -13.26
N ALA A 94 5.84 11.14 -12.84
CA ALA A 94 4.97 12.17 -12.31
C ALA A 94 5.49 12.71 -10.96
N LYS A 95 5.92 11.84 -10.05
CA LYS A 95 6.49 12.24 -8.75
C LYS A 95 7.78 13.02 -8.91
N MET A 96 8.68 12.57 -9.80
CA MET A 96 9.93 13.28 -10.13
C MET A 96 9.63 14.69 -10.67
N THR A 97 8.65 14.81 -11.56
CA THR A 97 8.24 16.10 -12.15
C THR A 97 7.66 17.04 -11.10
N ALA A 98 6.81 16.51 -10.21
CA ALA A 98 6.14 17.29 -9.17
C ALA A 98 7.03 17.60 -7.95
N GLY A 99 8.19 16.95 -7.82
CA GLY A 99 9.05 17.04 -6.64
C GLY A 99 8.45 16.37 -5.40
N ILE A 100 7.66 15.31 -5.59
CA ILE A 100 7.12 14.51 -4.49
C ILE A 100 8.24 13.61 -3.96
N ALA A 101 8.46 13.61 -2.65
CA ALA A 101 9.48 12.82 -1.94
C ALA A 101 8.83 12.08 -0.76
N ASP A 102 8.01 11.09 -1.09
CA ASP A 102 7.17 10.32 -0.16
C ASP A 102 7.71 8.92 0.17
N ASP A 103 8.74 8.47 -0.55
CA ASP A 103 9.47 7.22 -0.28
C ASP A 103 10.99 7.42 -0.44
N LEU A 104 11.80 6.38 -0.16
CA LEU A 104 13.26 6.47 -0.27
C LEU A 104 13.72 6.79 -1.70
N ALA A 105 13.08 6.20 -2.71
CA ALA A 105 13.45 6.35 -4.11
C ALA A 105 13.16 7.78 -4.60
N THR A 106 11.99 8.33 -4.31
CA THR A 106 11.63 9.68 -4.73
C THR A 106 12.39 10.74 -3.93
N THR A 107 12.65 10.49 -2.65
CA THR A 107 13.47 11.36 -1.81
C THR A 107 14.92 11.43 -2.30
N LEU A 108 15.54 10.30 -2.68
CA LEU A 108 16.92 10.32 -3.17
C LEU A 108 17.03 11.02 -4.53
N ILE A 109 16.03 10.84 -5.40
CA ILE A 109 16.02 11.49 -6.72
C ILE A 109 15.89 13.00 -6.55
N LEU A 110 15.05 13.46 -5.61
CA LEU A 110 14.93 14.89 -5.32
C LEU A 110 16.19 15.47 -4.67
N ALA A 111 16.90 14.68 -3.86
CA ALA A 111 18.08 15.12 -3.11
C ALA A 111 19.39 15.07 -3.91
N THR A 112 19.41 14.47 -5.11
CA THR A 112 20.64 14.20 -5.85
C THR A 112 21.14 15.39 -6.66
N ASP A 113 22.47 15.57 -6.67
CA ASP A 113 23.19 16.46 -7.60
C ASP A 113 23.87 15.68 -8.73
N LYS A 114 23.68 14.36 -8.76
CA LYS A 114 24.24 13.45 -9.78
C LYS A 114 23.37 13.42 -11.04
N PRO A 115 23.94 13.12 -12.21
CA PRO A 115 23.14 12.88 -13.41
C PRO A 115 22.13 11.75 -13.18
N VAL A 116 20.94 11.89 -13.78
CA VAL A 116 19.84 10.94 -13.65
C VAL A 116 19.42 10.45 -15.03
N ILE A 117 19.33 9.12 -15.19
CA ILE A 117 18.69 8.48 -16.35
C ILE A 117 17.37 7.88 -15.90
N ALA A 118 16.27 8.28 -16.52
CA ALA A 118 14.99 7.61 -16.38
C ALA A 118 14.75 6.70 -17.59
N VAL A 119 14.36 5.44 -17.33
CA VAL A 119 14.09 4.43 -18.36
C VAL A 119 12.61 4.04 -18.31
N PRO A 120 11.75 4.73 -19.09
CA PRO A 120 10.31 4.51 -19.05
C PRO A 120 9.91 3.09 -19.41
N ALA A 121 8.95 2.53 -18.67
CA ALA A 121 8.26 1.30 -19.06
C ALA A 121 6.82 1.29 -18.55
N MET A 122 5.88 1.24 -19.49
CA MET A 122 4.44 1.31 -19.23
C MET A 122 3.65 0.89 -20.47
N ASN A 123 2.33 0.75 -20.33
CA ASN A 123 1.45 0.53 -21.46
C ASN A 123 1.52 1.69 -22.48
N VAL A 124 1.30 1.43 -23.77
CA VAL A 124 1.37 2.43 -24.84
C VAL A 124 0.47 3.63 -24.61
N ARG A 125 -0.77 3.41 -24.14
CA ARG A 125 -1.69 4.50 -23.82
C ARG A 125 -1.20 5.34 -22.66
N MET A 126 -0.51 4.74 -21.69
CA MET A 126 0.11 5.48 -20.60
C MET A 126 1.29 6.32 -21.09
N TRP A 127 2.13 5.78 -21.99
CA TRP A 127 3.25 6.52 -22.57
C TRP A 127 2.76 7.69 -23.42
N GLU A 128 1.83 7.44 -24.36
CA GLU A 128 1.24 8.45 -25.26
C GLU A 128 0.37 9.48 -24.52
N HIS A 129 -0.02 9.21 -23.28
CA HIS A 129 -0.87 10.12 -22.51
C HIS A 129 -0.19 11.49 -22.35
N SER A 130 -0.94 12.56 -22.62
CA SER A 130 -0.41 13.93 -22.59
C SER A 130 0.25 14.29 -21.25
N ALA A 131 -0.24 13.77 -20.12
CA ALA A 131 0.39 14.00 -18.83
C ALA A 131 1.79 13.37 -18.74
N THR A 132 1.95 12.14 -19.23
CA THR A 132 3.24 11.42 -19.23
C THR A 132 4.22 12.09 -20.17
N GLN A 133 3.78 12.46 -21.37
CA GLN A 133 4.62 13.20 -22.33
C GLN A 133 5.07 14.55 -21.76
N ARG A 134 4.16 15.33 -21.15
CA ARG A 134 4.52 16.58 -20.46
C ARG A 134 5.53 16.36 -19.33
N ASN A 135 5.37 15.31 -18.54
CA ASN A 135 6.30 14.97 -17.47
C ASN A 135 7.67 14.59 -18.03
N ALA A 136 7.73 13.74 -19.06
CA ALA A 136 8.96 13.35 -19.73
C ALA A 136 9.68 14.58 -20.31
N ASP A 137 8.95 15.47 -20.99
CA ASP A 137 9.51 16.69 -21.55
C ASP A 137 9.99 17.67 -20.49
N TRP A 138 9.26 17.80 -19.38
CA TRP A 138 9.70 18.62 -18.25
C TRP A 138 10.96 18.07 -17.62
N LEU A 139 11.05 16.76 -17.41
CA LEU A 139 12.24 16.10 -16.87
C LEU A 139 13.45 16.29 -17.79
N ARG A 140 13.27 16.17 -19.11
CA ARG A 140 14.32 16.50 -20.10
C ARG A 140 14.78 17.95 -19.98
N GLN A 141 13.85 18.89 -19.85
CA GLN A 141 14.17 20.30 -19.65
C GLN A 141 14.90 20.55 -18.31
N ALA A 142 14.57 19.77 -17.28
CA ALA A 142 15.22 19.80 -15.98
C ALA A 142 16.60 19.10 -15.95
N GLY A 143 17.07 18.55 -17.06
CA GLY A 143 18.39 17.92 -17.19
C GLY A 143 18.42 16.42 -16.88
N VAL A 144 17.27 15.77 -16.74
CA VAL A 144 17.17 14.30 -16.62
C VAL A 144 17.21 13.68 -18.02
N THR A 145 18.05 12.67 -18.21
CA THR A 145 18.06 11.89 -19.45
C THR A 145 16.88 10.91 -19.43
N VAL A 146 15.81 11.22 -20.15
CA VAL A 146 14.64 10.33 -20.30
C VAL A 146 14.77 9.54 -21.59
N MET A 147 15.04 8.23 -21.48
CA MET A 147 15.13 7.33 -22.63
C MET A 147 13.76 7.16 -23.32
N GLU A 148 13.78 6.91 -24.62
CA GLU A 148 12.59 6.46 -25.34
C GLU A 148 12.34 4.97 -25.04
N PRO A 149 11.10 4.54 -24.80
CA PRO A 149 10.79 3.13 -24.66
C PRO A 149 10.83 2.42 -26.02
N ASP A 150 11.09 1.11 -26.00
CA ASP A 150 11.02 0.26 -27.18
C ASP A 150 9.57 0.13 -27.68
N GLU A 151 9.43 -0.03 -29.00
CA GLU A 151 8.19 -0.47 -29.62
C GLU A 151 8.07 -2.00 -29.62
N GLY A 152 6.88 -2.52 -29.34
CA GLY A 152 6.60 -3.94 -29.49
C GLY A 152 5.27 -4.38 -28.88
N ALA A 153 5.02 -5.69 -28.95
CA ALA A 153 3.86 -6.29 -28.28
C ALA A 153 4.04 -6.24 -26.76
N MET A 154 3.00 -5.80 -26.06
CA MET A 154 2.99 -5.63 -24.61
C MET A 154 2.24 -6.77 -23.91
N ALA A 155 2.50 -6.96 -22.61
CA ALA A 155 1.84 -7.99 -21.80
C ALA A 155 0.30 -7.85 -21.75
N CYS A 156 -0.23 -6.67 -22.07
CA CYS A 156 -1.66 -6.36 -22.14
C CYS A 156 -2.29 -6.61 -23.54
N GLY A 157 -1.52 -7.09 -24.53
CA GLY A 157 -2.02 -7.38 -25.87
C GLY A 157 -2.03 -6.19 -26.86
N GLU A 158 -1.58 -5.01 -26.42
CA GLU A 158 -1.41 -3.84 -27.29
C GLU A 158 -0.01 -3.81 -27.94
N PHE A 159 0.12 -3.11 -29.07
CA PHE A 159 1.38 -2.92 -29.81
C PHE A 159 1.68 -1.42 -29.92
N GLY A 160 2.90 -1.01 -29.56
CA GLY A 160 3.35 0.37 -29.68
C GLY A 160 4.53 0.69 -28.75
N PRO A 161 4.90 1.97 -28.62
CA PRO A 161 5.97 2.42 -27.74
C PRO A 161 5.56 2.29 -26.27
N GLY A 162 6.45 1.76 -25.43
CA GLY A 162 6.21 1.63 -23.98
C GLY A 162 6.91 0.45 -23.33
N ARG A 163 7.49 -0.45 -24.13
CA ARG A 163 8.29 -1.57 -23.62
C ARG A 163 9.60 -1.02 -23.06
N LEU A 164 10.04 -1.56 -21.91
CA LEU A 164 11.36 -1.23 -21.38
C LEU A 164 12.43 -1.60 -22.44
N PRO A 165 13.35 -0.67 -22.79
CA PRO A 165 14.51 -0.97 -23.62
C PRO A 165 15.27 -2.19 -23.11
N GLU A 166 15.88 -2.96 -24.01
CA GLU A 166 16.64 -4.13 -23.59
C GLU A 166 17.85 -3.73 -22.70
N PRO A 167 18.18 -4.51 -21.65
CA PRO A 167 19.23 -4.16 -20.71
C PRO A 167 20.59 -3.75 -21.32
N PRO A 168 21.08 -4.33 -22.44
CA PRO A 168 22.30 -3.86 -23.09
C PRO A 168 22.20 -2.43 -23.63
N VAL A 169 21.03 -2.00 -24.11
CA VAL A 169 20.79 -0.62 -24.58
C VAL A 169 20.83 0.36 -23.41
N ILE A 170 20.27 -0.05 -22.26
CA ILE A 170 20.33 0.75 -21.03
C ILE A 170 21.77 0.86 -20.54
N LEU A 171 22.54 -0.24 -20.57
CA LEU A 171 23.96 -0.23 -20.23
C LEU A 171 24.77 0.71 -21.14
N GLN A 172 24.47 0.73 -22.44
CA GLN A 172 25.08 1.68 -23.37
C GLN A 172 24.78 3.14 -22.97
N ALA A 173 23.53 3.47 -22.66
CA ALA A 173 23.16 4.81 -22.22
C ALA A 173 23.86 5.22 -20.91
N ILE A 174 24.05 4.26 -19.98
CA ILE A 174 24.82 4.47 -18.75
C ILE A 174 26.29 4.80 -19.07
N ALA A 175 26.90 4.06 -20.01
CA ALA A 175 28.27 4.30 -20.40
C ALA A 175 28.46 5.64 -21.12
N GLU A 176 27.54 6.00 -22.02
CA GLU A 176 27.54 7.31 -22.69
C GLU A 176 27.40 8.46 -21.68
N ALA A 177 26.52 8.31 -20.69
CA ALA A 177 26.33 9.33 -19.65
C ALA A 177 27.56 9.51 -18.73
N LEU A 178 28.39 8.48 -18.61
CA LEU A 178 29.59 8.47 -17.77
C LEU A 178 30.91 8.58 -18.56
N ASP A 179 30.83 8.76 -19.89
CA ASP A 179 31.99 8.78 -20.80
C ASP A 179 32.90 7.55 -20.65
N LEU A 180 32.29 6.36 -20.58
CA LEU A 180 32.97 5.07 -20.40
C LEU A 180 33.08 4.31 -21.72
N ASP A 181 34.27 3.77 -21.99
CA ASP A 181 34.50 2.84 -23.09
C ASP A 181 34.23 1.40 -22.61
N ILE A 182 33.06 0.85 -22.97
CA ILE A 182 32.65 -0.51 -22.59
C ILE A 182 32.47 -1.40 -23.81
N ASP A 183 32.97 -2.63 -23.72
CA ASP A 183 32.75 -3.66 -24.74
C ASP A 183 31.38 -4.31 -24.53
N LEU A 184 30.39 -3.89 -25.32
CA LEU A 184 29.01 -4.38 -25.22
C LEU A 184 28.88 -5.75 -25.90
N PRO A 185 28.20 -6.72 -25.27
CA PRO A 185 27.87 -7.96 -25.97
C PRO A 185 26.95 -7.67 -27.15
N GLU A 186 27.21 -8.32 -28.29
CA GLU A 186 26.42 -8.21 -29.52
C GLU A 186 24.93 -8.45 -29.21
N LEU A 187 24.06 -7.48 -29.54
CA LEU A 187 22.63 -7.53 -29.27
C LEU A 187 22.02 -8.78 -29.94
N ALA A 188 21.71 -9.80 -29.13
CA ALA A 188 20.97 -10.96 -29.62
C ALA A 188 19.59 -10.52 -30.13
N ALA A 189 19.16 -11.05 -31.28
CA ALA A 189 17.84 -10.82 -31.82
C ALA A 189 16.76 -11.11 -30.74
N PRO A 190 15.64 -10.36 -30.74
CA PRO A 190 14.63 -10.47 -29.69
C PRO A 190 14.20 -11.92 -29.49
N ALA A 191 14.20 -12.36 -28.23
CA ALA A 191 13.79 -13.71 -27.87
C ALA A 191 12.35 -13.99 -28.39
N PRO A 192 12.07 -15.19 -28.91
CA PRO A 192 10.74 -15.53 -29.38
C PRO A 192 9.73 -15.40 -28.24
N GLN A 193 8.61 -14.73 -28.55
CA GLN A 193 7.52 -14.47 -27.63
C GLN A 193 6.98 -15.79 -27.06
N LEU A 194 6.73 -15.83 -25.74
CA LEU A 194 5.81 -16.80 -25.16
C LEU A 194 4.42 -16.49 -25.71
N ALA A 195 3.99 -17.26 -26.70
CA ALA A 195 2.67 -17.12 -27.31
C ALA A 195 1.59 -17.30 -26.23
N ALA A 196 0.62 -16.39 -26.21
CA ALA A 196 -0.61 -16.60 -25.47
C ALA A 196 -1.23 -17.94 -25.92
N PRO A 197 -1.74 -18.79 -25.00
CA PRO A 197 -2.42 -20.00 -25.39
C PRO A 197 -3.59 -19.63 -26.31
N ALA A 198 -3.65 -20.25 -27.48
CA ALA A 198 -4.73 -20.05 -28.42
C ALA A 198 -6.08 -20.37 -27.75
N PRO A 199 -7.15 -19.59 -28.00
CA PRO A 199 -8.47 -19.94 -27.51
C PRO A 199 -8.86 -21.31 -28.07
N SER A 200 -9.04 -22.30 -27.20
CA SER A 200 -9.56 -23.60 -27.60
C SER A 200 -11.00 -23.41 -28.09
N ALA A 201 -11.21 -23.69 -29.37
CA ALA A 201 -12.54 -23.82 -29.94
C ALA A 201 -13.27 -24.99 -29.28
N TYR A 202 -14.14 -24.70 -28.31
CA TYR A 202 -15.22 -25.61 -27.98
C TYR A 202 -16.41 -25.18 -28.82
N ALA A 203 -16.63 -25.97 -29.87
CA ALA A 203 -17.82 -25.95 -30.68
C ALA A 203 -19.04 -26.24 -29.81
N ASP A 204 -20.07 -25.43 -30.02
CA ASP A 204 -21.46 -25.74 -29.77
C ASP A 204 -21.82 -27.04 -30.50
N ASP A 205 -22.20 -28.09 -29.78
CA ASP A 205 -23.17 -29.04 -30.30
C ASP A 205 -23.91 -29.76 -29.17
N SER A 206 -25.22 -29.80 -29.37
CA SER A 206 -26.27 -30.29 -28.51
C SER A 206 -26.45 -31.81 -28.54
N ALA A 207 -27.13 -32.30 -27.49
CA ALA A 207 -28.03 -33.46 -27.45
C ALA A 207 -27.47 -34.88 -27.17
N ASP A 208 -28.02 -35.42 -26.08
CA ASP A 208 -28.64 -36.75 -25.91
C ASP A 208 -27.81 -38.05 -25.76
N GLU A 209 -28.19 -38.75 -24.68
CA GLU A 209 -28.41 -40.20 -24.51
C GLU A 209 -27.23 -41.16 -24.20
N ASP A 210 -27.33 -41.70 -22.98
CA ASP A 210 -27.29 -43.12 -22.57
C ASP A 210 -25.95 -43.89 -22.37
N GLU A 211 -25.75 -44.25 -21.08
CA GLU A 211 -25.54 -45.60 -20.50
C GLU A 211 -24.60 -46.59 -21.20
N TYR A 212 -23.57 -47.10 -20.49
CA TYR A 212 -23.33 -48.53 -20.18
C TYR A 212 -22.01 -48.75 -19.40
N ASP A 213 -22.09 -49.70 -18.47
CA ASP A 213 -21.09 -50.18 -17.50
C ASP A 213 -20.11 -51.25 -18.05
N GLU A 214 -19.16 -51.61 -17.17
CA GLU A 214 -18.43 -52.89 -16.99
C GLU A 214 -16.98 -53.08 -17.54
N GLU A 215 -16.05 -52.98 -16.57
CA GLU A 215 -15.09 -53.99 -16.07
C GLU A 215 -13.81 -54.45 -16.82
N ASP A 216 -12.71 -54.32 -16.04
CA ASP A 216 -11.55 -55.19 -15.83
C ASP A 216 -10.53 -55.53 -16.96
N SER A 217 -9.27 -55.11 -16.74
CA SER A 217 -8.19 -56.07 -16.43
C SER A 217 -6.91 -55.42 -15.92
N SER A 218 -6.22 -56.20 -15.09
CA SER A 218 -5.17 -55.87 -14.14
C SER A 218 -3.74 -55.75 -14.67
N SER A 219 -2.93 -54.98 -13.94
CA SER A 219 -1.61 -55.34 -13.35
C SER A 219 -0.32 -54.61 -13.79
N SER A 220 0.29 -53.99 -12.78
CA SER A 220 1.73 -54.00 -12.41
C SER A 220 2.73 -52.98 -13.01
N GLY A 221 3.48 -52.33 -12.10
CA GLY A 221 4.78 -51.69 -12.34
C GLY A 221 4.85 -50.21 -11.96
N SER A 222 4.91 -49.82 -10.67
CA SER A 222 6.11 -49.30 -9.97
C SER A 222 7.21 -48.74 -10.89
N GLY A 223 7.79 -47.54 -10.77
CA GLY A 223 7.85 -46.50 -9.74
C GLY A 223 9.18 -45.75 -9.96
N LEU A 224 9.31 -44.47 -9.59
CA LEU A 224 10.61 -43.76 -9.40
C LEU A 224 10.46 -42.33 -8.82
N GLY A 225 9.52 -42.11 -7.89
CA GLY A 225 9.37 -40.82 -7.17
C GLY A 225 9.79 -40.85 -5.69
N SER A 226 10.07 -42.05 -5.15
CA SER A 226 10.23 -42.28 -3.70
C SER A 226 11.70 -42.43 -3.24
N LEU A 227 12.64 -41.79 -3.94
CA LEU A 227 14.09 -42.08 -3.78
C LEU A 227 14.98 -40.89 -3.42
N LEU A 228 14.42 -39.77 -2.94
CA LEU A 228 15.23 -38.65 -2.42
C LEU A 228 14.95 -38.32 -0.94
N ASN A 229 14.34 -39.25 -0.19
CA ASN A 229 14.12 -39.15 1.25
C ASN A 229 15.10 -39.98 2.10
N ALA A 230 16.25 -40.36 1.56
CA ALA A 230 17.27 -41.06 2.31
C ALA A 230 18.66 -40.72 1.77
N ILE A 231 19.36 -39.79 2.44
CA ILE A 231 20.82 -39.74 2.68
C ILE A 231 21.10 -38.37 3.34
N ILE A 232 20.86 -38.24 4.65
CA ILE A 232 21.73 -37.52 5.61
C ILE A 232 21.51 -38.18 6.99
N PRO A 233 22.53 -38.81 7.60
CA PRO A 233 22.38 -39.53 8.85
C PRO A 233 22.33 -38.58 10.07
N ARG A 234 21.45 -38.90 11.02
CA ARG A 234 21.37 -38.30 12.35
C ARG A 234 22.42 -38.93 13.27
N SER A 235 23.18 -38.11 14.00
CA SER A 235 23.77 -38.49 15.29
C SER A 235 24.32 -37.29 16.06
N THR A 236 23.57 -36.75 17.03
CA THR A 236 24.10 -36.33 18.35
C THR A 236 22.95 -36.10 19.34
N GLU A 237 23.23 -36.35 20.62
CA GLU A 237 22.27 -36.64 21.69
C GLU A 237 21.56 -35.42 22.30
N SER A 238 20.41 -35.74 22.93
CA SER A 238 19.51 -34.87 23.70
C SER A 238 20.22 -34.17 24.86
N ARG A 239 20.25 -32.83 24.84
CA ARG A 239 20.49 -32.02 26.04
C ARG A 239 19.17 -31.78 26.77
N GLY A 240 19.10 -32.27 28.01
CA GLY A 240 17.97 -32.09 28.91
C GLY A 240 17.97 -30.68 29.54
N ALA A 241 16.78 -30.25 29.96
CA ALA A 241 16.56 -29.04 30.72
C ALA A 241 17.03 -29.26 32.18
N GLU A 242 18.31 -28.99 32.45
CA GLU A 242 18.95 -28.80 33.76
C GLU A 242 20.47 -28.86 33.52
N ASP A 243 21.09 -27.83 32.90
CA ASP A 243 22.57 -27.67 32.82
C ASP A 243 23.02 -26.35 32.15
N GLU A 244 22.35 -25.22 32.46
CA GLU A 244 22.92 -23.87 32.20
C GLU A 244 22.62 -22.91 33.37
N GLU A 245 22.74 -23.40 34.60
CA GLU A 245 23.07 -22.55 35.74
C GLU A 245 24.32 -23.12 36.41
N ARG A 246 25.40 -22.33 36.35
CA ARG A 246 26.62 -22.31 37.19
C ARG A 246 27.88 -22.33 36.33
N ASP A 247 28.42 -21.14 36.13
CA ASP A 247 29.72 -20.84 36.72
C ASP A 247 30.01 -19.32 36.72
N PHE A 248 30.14 -18.79 37.95
CA PHE A 248 30.97 -17.65 38.40
C PHE A 248 30.66 -16.23 37.89
N ASP A 249 30.62 -15.15 38.70
CA ASP A 249 30.79 -14.90 40.15
C ASP A 249 30.44 -13.40 40.37
N GLU A 250 29.54 -13.08 41.31
CA GLU A 250 29.32 -11.72 41.82
C GLU A 250 30.18 -11.54 43.07
N SER A 251 31.48 -11.29 42.92
CA SER A 251 32.31 -10.79 44.03
C SER A 251 33.65 -10.22 43.59
N GLU A 252 33.65 -9.07 42.90
CA GLU A 252 34.75 -8.08 42.93
C GLU A 252 34.44 -6.93 41.97
N PHE A 253 33.79 -5.86 42.43
CA PHE A 253 34.07 -4.49 42.00
C PHE A 253 33.52 -3.55 43.08
N GLU A 254 34.42 -2.92 43.82
CA GLU A 254 34.12 -1.87 44.80
C GLU A 254 33.44 -0.68 44.11
N GLU A 255 32.39 -0.15 44.72
CA GLU A 255 31.85 1.17 44.40
C GLU A 255 32.94 2.21 44.70
N PRO A 256 33.34 3.10 43.77
CA PRO A 256 34.07 4.29 44.18
C PRO A 256 33.11 5.18 44.96
N ASP A 257 33.48 5.51 46.20
CA ASP A 257 32.80 6.48 47.06
C ASP A 257 32.55 7.78 46.29
N PHE A 258 31.29 8.08 46.01
CA PHE A 258 30.87 9.35 45.44
C PHE A 258 30.65 10.35 46.57
N ASP A 259 31.61 11.26 46.76
CA ASP A 259 31.48 12.39 47.69
C ASP A 259 30.61 13.48 47.02
N GLU A 260 29.40 13.68 47.54
CA GLU A 260 28.49 14.75 47.11
C GLU A 260 29.02 16.18 47.38
N SER A 261 30.20 16.34 48.00
CA SER A 261 30.80 17.65 48.29
C SER A 261 31.73 18.23 47.21
N GLU A 262 31.94 17.53 46.07
CA GLU A 262 32.77 18.04 44.95
C GLU A 262 32.00 18.68 43.77
N PHE A 263 30.67 18.81 43.82
CA PHE A 263 29.95 19.58 42.80
C PHE A 263 29.98 21.09 43.11
N GLN A 264 30.95 21.80 42.54
CA GLN A 264 30.80 23.24 42.32
C GLN A 264 29.80 23.48 41.19
N GLU A 265 28.68 24.16 41.50
CA GLU A 265 27.83 24.78 40.50
C GLU A 265 28.67 25.72 39.62
N THR A 266 28.99 25.28 38.41
CA THR A 266 29.55 26.17 37.41
C THR A 266 28.40 26.90 36.74
N GLU A 267 28.17 28.12 37.20
CA GLU A 267 27.26 29.09 36.59
C GLU A 267 27.75 29.36 35.15
N PHE A 268 27.10 28.75 34.16
CA PHE A 268 27.38 29.01 32.75
C PHE A 268 26.99 30.45 32.41
N LYS A 269 27.98 31.35 32.37
CA LYS A 269 27.86 32.71 31.85
C LYS A 269 28.33 32.72 30.39
N PRO A 270 27.42 32.81 29.39
CA PRO A 270 27.85 32.92 28.01
C PRO A 270 28.63 34.23 27.80
N ASP A 271 29.81 34.10 27.19
CA ASP A 271 30.64 35.23 26.77
C ASP A 271 30.08 35.86 25.50
N PHE A 272 29.56 37.10 25.62
CA PHE A 272 29.06 37.89 24.50
C PHE A 272 30.16 38.78 23.87
N GLY A 273 31.44 38.49 24.13
CA GLY A 273 32.60 39.25 23.63
C GLY A 273 33.02 38.95 22.19
N GLY A 274 32.38 38.02 21.49
CA GLY A 274 32.63 37.74 20.08
C GLY A 274 32.01 38.80 19.15
N PRO A 275 32.64 39.13 17.99
CA PRO A 275 32.15 40.19 17.12
C PRO A 275 30.76 39.85 16.57
N LEU A 276 29.75 40.63 16.99
CA LEU A 276 28.33 40.53 16.60
C LEU A 276 28.03 40.81 15.12
N LEU A 277 29.03 40.89 14.25
CA LEU A 277 28.87 41.22 12.83
C LEU A 277 29.81 40.37 11.97
N ALA A 278 29.25 39.35 11.31
CA ALA A 278 29.87 38.79 10.12
C ALA A 278 29.95 39.88 9.05
N LYS A 279 31.16 40.22 8.60
CA LYS A 279 31.36 41.13 7.47
C LYS A 279 30.76 40.51 6.21
N LYS A 280 29.76 41.20 5.64
CA LYS A 280 29.17 40.91 4.34
C LYS A 280 30.28 40.86 3.28
N GLY A 281 30.54 39.67 2.74
CA GLY A 281 31.38 39.50 1.56
C GLY A 281 30.76 40.25 0.38
N GLY A 282 31.58 41.00 -0.35
CA GLY A 282 31.15 41.78 -1.52
C GLY A 282 30.79 40.85 -2.68
N ALA A 283 29.51 40.52 -2.80
CA ALA A 283 28.93 40.07 -4.05
C ALA A 283 28.33 41.28 -4.76
N ALA A 284 28.75 41.51 -6.01
CA ALA A 284 28.18 42.52 -6.87
C ALA A 284 26.68 42.21 -7.10
N ALA A 285 25.84 43.22 -6.93
CA ALA A 285 24.42 43.12 -7.25
C ALA A 285 24.24 42.81 -8.74
N ALA A 286 23.30 41.91 -9.05
CA ALA A 286 22.80 41.71 -10.40
C ALA A 286 22.32 43.06 -11.01
N PRO A 287 22.49 43.29 -12.31
CA PRO A 287 22.05 44.53 -12.95
C PRO A 287 20.53 44.69 -12.81
N PRO A 288 20.03 45.92 -12.59
CA PRO A 288 18.61 46.18 -12.44
C PRO A 288 17.89 45.87 -13.76
N THR A 289 16.85 45.05 -13.68
CA THR A 289 15.91 44.79 -14.77
C THR A 289 15.27 46.08 -15.23
N ASP A 290 15.27 46.27 -16.55
CA ASP A 290 14.76 47.42 -17.26
C ASP A 290 13.29 47.70 -16.93
N ARG A 291 12.99 48.91 -16.45
CA ARG A 291 11.62 49.35 -16.10
C ARG A 291 10.78 49.73 -17.31
N GLU A 292 11.33 49.76 -18.52
CA GLU A 292 10.55 49.98 -19.75
C GLU A 292 10.03 48.67 -20.39
N ALA A 293 10.45 47.50 -19.91
CA ALA A 293 9.97 46.20 -20.41
C ALA A 293 8.57 45.79 -19.89
N ILE A 294 7.96 46.58 -19.00
CA ILE A 294 6.62 46.32 -18.46
C ILE A 294 5.75 47.54 -18.73
N ASN A 295 5.18 47.60 -19.95
CA ASN A 295 3.86 48.16 -20.29
C ASN A 295 3.79 48.47 -21.79
N HIS A 296 3.37 47.51 -22.61
CA HIS A 296 2.60 47.81 -23.81
C HIS A 296 1.17 47.32 -23.59
N THR A 297 0.33 48.30 -23.26
CA THR A 297 -1.13 48.25 -23.24
C THR A 297 -1.67 47.65 -24.54
N VAL A 298 -2.31 46.49 -24.47
CA VAL A 298 -3.19 46.02 -25.56
C VAL A 298 -4.50 46.79 -25.45
N ALA A 299 -4.73 47.71 -26.39
CA ALA A 299 -6.04 48.33 -26.55
C ALA A 299 -7.04 47.26 -27.01
N ARG A 300 -8.08 47.00 -26.21
CA ARG A 300 -9.23 46.20 -26.64
C ARG A 300 -9.98 46.99 -27.73
N GLN A 301 -9.97 46.47 -28.95
CA GLN A 301 -11.06 46.72 -29.90
C GLN A 301 -11.73 45.37 -30.18
N ASP A 302 -12.96 45.25 -29.66
CA ASP A 302 -13.93 44.15 -29.72
C ASP A 302 -13.64 42.82 -28.97
N GLU A 303 -14.43 42.56 -27.92
CA GLU A 303 -14.38 41.36 -27.07
C GLU A 303 -15.17 40.15 -27.62
N ARG A 304 -15.64 40.18 -28.87
CA ARG A 304 -16.47 39.09 -29.44
C ARG A 304 -16.15 38.69 -30.88
N ALA A 305 -14.98 39.05 -31.41
CA ALA A 305 -14.57 38.55 -32.71
C ALA A 305 -13.81 37.22 -32.55
N ALA A 306 -14.40 36.12 -33.00
CA ALA A 306 -13.67 34.86 -33.18
C ALA A 306 -12.63 35.03 -34.29
N PRO A 307 -11.47 34.35 -34.21
CA PRO A 307 -10.45 34.41 -35.26
C PRO A 307 -11.05 33.92 -36.59
N GLN A 308 -10.81 34.65 -37.67
CA GLN A 308 -11.27 34.23 -39.00
C GLN A 308 -10.36 33.12 -39.54
N PRO A 309 -10.94 32.07 -40.16
CA PRO A 309 -10.16 30.97 -40.74
C PRO A 309 -9.34 31.46 -41.94
N MET A 310 -8.19 30.81 -42.17
CA MET A 310 -7.31 31.18 -43.26
C MET A 310 -7.71 30.49 -44.57
N PRO A 311 -7.39 31.06 -45.74
CA PRO A 311 -7.64 30.44 -47.03
C PRO A 311 -6.91 29.09 -47.13
N GLY A 312 -7.65 27.99 -47.07
CA GLY A 312 -7.13 26.62 -47.05
C GLY A 312 -7.78 25.72 -46.00
N ASP A 313 -8.52 26.29 -45.04
CA ASP A 313 -9.26 25.50 -44.05
C ASP A 313 -10.44 24.79 -44.72
N ILE A 314 -10.33 23.47 -44.83
CA ILE A 314 -11.36 22.59 -45.36
C ILE A 314 -12.40 22.38 -44.27
N ALA A 315 -13.63 22.84 -44.49
CA ALA A 315 -14.76 22.52 -43.62
C ALA A 315 -15.09 21.03 -43.75
N HIS A 316 -14.52 20.20 -42.88
CA HIS A 316 -14.94 18.81 -42.75
C HIS A 316 -16.13 18.73 -41.80
N ALA A 317 -17.32 18.80 -42.40
CA ALA A 317 -18.53 18.26 -41.79
C ALA A 317 -18.43 16.73 -41.78
N ASP A 318 -18.47 16.20 -40.57
CA ASP A 318 -19.20 15.01 -40.16
C ASP A 318 -18.83 13.68 -40.86
N HIS A 319 -17.89 12.96 -40.26
CA HIS A 319 -17.95 11.51 -40.21
C HIS A 319 -18.49 11.11 -38.84
N GLY A 320 -19.81 10.91 -38.80
CA GLY A 320 -20.51 10.30 -37.68
C GLY A 320 -19.95 8.92 -37.32
N ALA A 321 -20.25 8.38 -36.14
CA ALA A 321 -21.33 8.75 -35.26
C ALA A 321 -20.88 9.71 -34.15
N ALA A 322 -21.80 10.61 -33.78
CA ALA A 322 -21.69 11.48 -32.62
C ALA A 322 -20.97 10.79 -31.46
N LEU A 323 -19.74 11.22 -31.19
CA LEU A 323 -19.36 11.52 -29.82
C LEU A 323 -20.58 12.23 -29.23
N SER A 324 -21.21 11.64 -28.22
CA SER A 324 -22.24 12.36 -27.48
C SER A 324 -21.71 13.75 -27.17
N ALA A 325 -22.57 14.76 -27.14
CA ALA A 325 -22.21 16.16 -26.91
C ALA A 325 -21.59 16.43 -25.51
N ASP A 326 -21.12 15.37 -24.86
CA ASP A 326 -20.64 15.34 -23.49
C ASP A 326 -19.10 15.20 -23.47
N PRO A 327 -18.38 16.25 -23.03
CA PRO A 327 -16.93 16.22 -22.83
C PRO A 327 -16.47 15.21 -21.75
N LEU A 328 -17.39 14.48 -21.11
CA LEU A 328 -17.12 13.42 -20.11
C LEU A 328 -17.11 12.00 -20.69
N TYR A 329 -17.26 11.81 -22.01
CA TYR A 329 -17.28 10.48 -22.61
C TYR A 329 -15.99 9.68 -22.30
N GLY A 330 -16.10 8.64 -21.48
CA GLY A 330 -14.98 7.81 -21.02
C GLY A 330 -14.35 8.20 -19.68
N GLN A 331 -14.80 9.29 -19.03
CA GLN A 331 -14.60 9.46 -17.59
C GLN A 331 -15.50 8.45 -16.86
N ALA A 332 -15.21 8.10 -15.60
CA ALA A 332 -16.23 7.44 -14.78
C ALA A 332 -17.44 8.38 -14.81
N ILE A 333 -18.55 7.93 -15.39
CA ILE A 333 -19.78 8.71 -15.42
C ILE A 333 -19.98 9.15 -13.97
N PHE A 334 -19.95 10.47 -13.71
CA PHE A 334 -20.60 10.95 -12.50
C PHE A 334 -22.01 10.47 -12.67
N ASP A 335 -22.32 9.35 -12.03
CA ASP A 335 -23.58 8.64 -12.16
C ASP A 335 -24.68 9.69 -12.26
N GLU A 336 -25.18 9.94 -13.48
CA GLU A 336 -26.01 11.13 -13.75
C GLU A 336 -27.30 11.05 -12.94
N ASN A 337 -27.59 9.84 -12.44
CA ASN A 337 -28.60 9.59 -11.45
C ASN A 337 -28.08 8.62 -10.36
N PRO A 338 -27.45 9.13 -9.28
CA PRO A 338 -26.95 8.28 -8.19
C PRO A 338 -28.06 7.47 -7.51
N GLU A 339 -29.34 7.79 -7.77
CA GLU A 339 -30.53 7.00 -7.39
C GLU A 339 -30.51 5.54 -7.85
N HIS A 340 -29.78 5.18 -8.92
CA HIS A 340 -29.67 3.79 -9.38
C HIS A 340 -28.72 2.95 -8.52
N ARG A 341 -27.94 3.57 -7.63
CA ARG A 341 -27.05 2.83 -6.74
C ARG A 341 -27.85 2.16 -5.63
N PRO A 342 -27.52 0.91 -5.27
CA PRO A 342 -28.40 0.08 -4.47
C PRO A 342 -28.54 0.55 -3.01
N LEU A 343 -27.67 1.46 -2.53
CA LEU A 343 -27.78 2.10 -1.22
C LEU A 343 -27.99 3.61 -1.30
N TYR A 344 -28.39 4.15 -2.45
CA TYR A 344 -28.64 5.58 -2.58
C TYR A 344 -29.71 6.06 -1.59
N GLY A 345 -29.45 7.22 -0.96
CA GLY A 345 -30.32 7.81 0.05
C GLY A 345 -30.33 7.06 1.39
N LYS A 346 -29.62 5.94 1.51
CA LYS A 346 -29.47 5.19 2.77
C LYS A 346 -28.31 5.71 3.59
N HIS A 347 -28.44 5.62 4.91
CA HIS A 347 -27.36 5.84 5.86
C HIS A 347 -26.80 4.51 6.35
N VAL A 348 -25.49 4.32 6.14
CA VAL A 348 -24.76 3.15 6.66
C VAL A 348 -23.77 3.60 7.74
N LEU A 349 -23.93 3.05 8.93
CA LEU A 349 -22.98 3.20 10.04
C LEU A 349 -21.98 2.05 10.02
N VAL A 350 -20.69 2.34 10.13
CA VAL A 350 -19.63 1.32 10.22
C VAL A 350 -18.75 1.63 11.42
N THR A 351 -18.44 0.62 12.25
CA THR A 351 -17.36 0.72 13.24
C THR A 351 -16.14 -0.05 12.77
N ALA A 352 -14.93 0.46 12.99
CA ALA A 352 -13.70 -0.21 12.58
C ALA A 352 -12.54 0.01 13.56
N GLY A 353 -11.51 -0.83 13.47
CA GLY A 353 -10.28 -0.71 14.26
C GLY A 353 -10.36 -1.31 15.68
N PRO A 354 -9.26 -1.25 16.45
CA PRO A 354 -9.21 -1.66 17.85
C PRO A 354 -9.70 -0.52 18.76
N THR A 355 -10.05 -0.81 20.02
CA THR A 355 -10.11 0.21 21.08
C THR A 355 -8.86 0.14 21.97
N ARG A 356 -8.49 1.28 22.58
CA ARG A 356 -7.36 1.40 23.51
C ARG A 356 -7.89 1.84 24.88
N GLU A 357 -7.93 0.91 25.82
CA GLU A 357 -8.45 1.17 27.17
C GLU A 357 -7.32 1.60 28.10
N PRO A 358 -7.24 2.87 28.53
CA PRO A 358 -6.11 3.38 29.29
C PRO A 358 -5.98 2.71 30.66
N ILE A 359 -4.75 2.39 31.04
CA ILE A 359 -4.36 1.98 32.40
C ILE A 359 -3.77 3.19 33.14
N ASP A 360 -2.90 3.93 32.46
CA ASP A 360 -2.28 5.17 32.87
C ASP A 360 -2.01 6.04 31.60
N PRO A 361 -1.41 7.23 31.66
CA PRO A 361 -1.19 8.08 30.47
C PRO A 361 -0.22 7.49 29.43
N VAL A 362 0.42 6.35 29.71
CA VAL A 362 1.44 5.73 28.87
C VAL A 362 1.02 4.34 28.39
N ARG A 363 0.17 3.63 29.15
CA ARG A 363 -0.18 2.22 28.93
C ARG A 363 -1.68 2.06 28.73
N TYR A 364 -2.05 1.11 27.87
CA TYR A 364 -3.44 0.75 27.59
C TYR A 364 -3.58 -0.76 27.31
N ILE A 365 -4.81 -1.25 27.40
CA ILE A 365 -5.22 -2.58 26.92
C ILE A 365 -5.80 -2.40 25.51
N ALA A 366 -5.36 -3.21 24.55
CA ALA A 366 -5.89 -3.20 23.19
C ALA A 366 -5.84 -4.60 22.57
N ASN A 367 -6.47 -4.74 21.41
CA ASN A 367 -6.36 -5.93 20.56
C ASN A 367 -5.57 -5.61 19.28
N ARG A 368 -5.29 -6.66 18.48
CA ARG A 368 -4.44 -6.61 17.28
C ARG A 368 -5.21 -6.28 15.99
N SER A 369 -6.43 -5.75 16.08
CA SER A 369 -7.21 -5.42 14.87
C SER A 369 -6.52 -4.34 14.04
N SER A 370 -6.38 -4.59 12.74
CA SER A 370 -5.84 -3.61 11.79
C SER A 370 -6.89 -2.62 11.28
N GLY A 371 -8.18 -2.86 11.52
CA GLY A 371 -9.28 -2.06 10.99
C GLY A 371 -9.58 -2.24 9.49
N LYS A 372 -8.69 -2.90 8.71
CA LYS A 372 -8.80 -3.04 7.25
C LYS A 372 -10.18 -3.49 6.75
N GLN A 373 -10.79 -4.49 7.39
CA GLN A 373 -12.10 -5.01 6.96
C GLN A 373 -13.22 -3.97 7.10
N GLY A 374 -13.25 -3.21 8.19
CA GLY A 374 -14.26 -2.17 8.42
C GLY A 374 -14.09 -1.00 7.45
N PHE A 375 -12.85 -0.60 7.17
CA PHE A 375 -12.56 0.44 6.17
C PHE A 375 -12.97 0.01 4.76
N ALA A 376 -12.71 -1.25 4.37
CA ALA A 376 -13.14 -1.79 3.09
C ALA A 376 -14.68 -1.79 2.96
N ILE A 377 -15.40 -2.15 4.04
CA ILE A 377 -16.87 -2.11 4.06
C ILE A 377 -17.38 -0.67 3.93
N ALA A 378 -16.76 0.29 4.64
CA ALA A 378 -17.13 1.70 4.52
C ALA A 378 -16.92 2.24 3.09
N ALA A 379 -15.79 1.90 2.46
CA ALA A 379 -15.50 2.26 1.08
C ALA A 379 -16.54 1.69 0.10
N MET A 380 -16.86 0.39 0.23
CA MET A 380 -17.85 -0.27 -0.64
C MET A 380 -19.27 0.27 -0.42
N ALA A 381 -19.64 0.60 0.83
CA ALA A 381 -20.94 1.21 1.12
C ALA A 381 -21.08 2.60 0.49
N ALA A 382 -20.01 3.42 0.55
CA ALA A 382 -19.97 4.74 -0.10
C ALA A 382 -20.03 4.61 -1.63
N ALA A 383 -19.28 3.65 -2.20
CA ALA A 383 -19.34 3.34 -3.63
C ALA A 383 -20.75 2.91 -4.08
N ALA A 384 -21.47 2.16 -3.24
CA ALA A 384 -22.86 1.76 -3.45
C ALA A 384 -23.88 2.89 -3.23
N GLY A 385 -23.45 4.13 -2.98
CA GLY A 385 -24.29 5.32 -2.92
C GLY A 385 -24.80 5.69 -1.52
N ALA A 386 -24.39 4.98 -0.47
CA ALA A 386 -24.78 5.31 0.89
C ALA A 386 -24.10 6.60 1.39
N ARG A 387 -24.79 7.35 2.25
CA ARG A 387 -24.11 8.23 3.21
C ARG A 387 -23.47 7.33 4.26
N VAL A 388 -22.16 7.44 4.47
CA VAL A 388 -21.44 6.55 5.39
C VAL A 388 -20.86 7.32 6.56
N THR A 389 -21.20 6.90 7.78
CA THR A 389 -20.49 7.33 9.00
C THR A 389 -19.57 6.19 9.45
N LEU A 390 -18.27 6.45 9.54
CA LEU A 390 -17.26 5.50 10.01
C LEU A 390 -16.73 5.91 11.39
N VAL A 391 -17.11 5.18 12.44
CA VAL A 391 -16.53 5.37 13.78
C VAL A 391 -15.31 4.47 13.92
N ALA A 392 -14.12 5.06 13.86
CA ALA A 392 -12.85 4.35 13.79
C ALA A 392 -12.07 4.47 15.11
N GLY A 393 -11.70 3.32 15.68
CA GLY A 393 -10.68 3.27 16.71
C GLY A 393 -9.26 3.53 16.15
N PRO A 394 -8.21 3.56 16.99
CA PRO A 394 -6.89 4.05 16.58
C PRO A 394 -6.21 3.20 15.49
N VAL A 395 -6.21 3.70 14.25
CA VAL A 395 -5.56 3.10 13.07
C VAL A 395 -4.98 4.17 12.12
N HIS A 396 -3.99 3.80 11.32
CA HIS A 396 -3.33 4.67 10.32
C HIS A 396 -3.81 4.43 8.89
N LEU A 397 -5.05 3.99 8.70
CA LEU A 397 -5.65 3.81 7.38
C LEU A 397 -6.20 5.14 6.84
N PRO A 398 -6.06 5.45 5.54
CA PRO A 398 -6.67 6.64 4.95
C PRO A 398 -8.19 6.52 4.97
N THR A 399 -8.87 7.65 5.14
CA THR A 399 -10.34 7.71 5.05
C THR A 399 -10.78 7.48 3.61
N PRO A 400 -11.66 6.51 3.32
CA PRO A 400 -12.16 6.29 1.97
C PRO A 400 -12.95 7.51 1.44
N VAL A 401 -12.95 7.70 0.12
CA VAL A 401 -13.71 8.77 -0.53
C VAL A 401 -15.21 8.61 -0.24
N GLY A 402 -15.89 9.70 0.13
CA GLY A 402 -17.33 9.71 0.42
C GLY A 402 -17.71 9.15 1.79
N VAL A 403 -16.74 8.96 2.70
CA VAL A 403 -16.96 8.48 4.07
C VAL A 403 -16.68 9.58 5.09
N ASP A 404 -17.63 9.83 5.99
CA ASP A 404 -17.46 10.71 7.15
C ASP A 404 -16.85 9.92 8.31
N ARG A 405 -15.55 10.11 8.57
CA ARG A 405 -14.83 9.40 9.65
C ARG A 405 -14.86 10.19 10.96
N ILE A 406 -15.12 9.48 12.05
CA ILE A 406 -15.02 9.96 13.43
C ILE A 406 -14.00 9.09 14.16
N ASP A 407 -12.92 9.70 14.64
CA ASP A 407 -11.88 9.00 15.39
C ASP A 407 -12.22 8.95 16.88
N VAL A 408 -12.06 7.76 17.47
CA VAL A 408 -12.30 7.48 18.89
C VAL A 408 -11.14 6.66 19.46
N GLU A 409 -10.95 6.68 20.78
CA GLU A 409 -9.90 5.90 21.43
C GLU A 409 -10.46 4.70 22.19
N THR A 410 -11.48 4.91 23.04
CA THR A 410 -12.00 3.90 23.95
C THR A 410 -13.30 3.26 23.46
N ALA A 411 -13.68 2.13 24.06
CA ALA A 411 -14.99 1.52 23.86
C ALA A 411 -16.16 2.44 24.25
N GLU A 412 -15.97 3.31 25.24
CA GLU A 412 -17.00 4.26 25.68
C GLU A 412 -17.19 5.39 24.67
N ASP A 413 -16.10 5.96 24.16
CA ASP A 413 -16.13 6.96 23.08
C ASP A 413 -16.82 6.38 21.84
N MET A 414 -16.44 5.16 21.45
CA MET A 414 -17.05 4.48 20.32
C MET A 414 -18.56 4.26 20.54
N ALA A 415 -18.97 3.86 21.75
CA ALA A 415 -20.38 3.65 22.07
C ALA A 415 -21.17 4.97 22.05
N GLU A 416 -20.56 6.09 22.43
CA GLU A 416 -21.15 7.41 22.35
C GLU A 416 -21.32 7.86 20.90
N GLU A 417 -20.29 7.77 20.09
CA GLU A 417 -20.34 8.21 18.69
C GLU A 417 -21.27 7.33 17.83
N VAL A 418 -21.32 6.02 18.10
CA VAL A 418 -22.33 5.13 17.50
C VAL A 418 -23.75 5.60 17.85
N ARG A 419 -23.99 6.02 19.10
CA ARG A 419 -25.31 6.51 19.53
C ARG A 419 -25.66 7.83 18.85
N ASN A 420 -24.69 8.72 18.67
CA ASN A 420 -24.83 10.01 18.02
C ASN A 420 -25.12 9.86 16.51
N ALA A 421 -24.48 8.88 15.87
CA ALA A 421 -24.69 8.59 14.45
C ALA A 421 -26.08 8.01 14.15
N LEU A 422 -26.77 7.38 15.11
CA LEU A 422 -28.10 6.81 14.89
C LEU A 422 -29.20 7.90 14.76
N PRO A 423 -30.17 7.73 13.84
CA PRO A 423 -30.53 6.49 13.15
C PRO A 423 -29.72 6.22 11.86
N ALA A 424 -29.57 4.94 11.52
CA ALA A 424 -29.00 4.45 10.27
C ALA A 424 -29.91 3.36 9.67
N ASP A 425 -29.88 3.16 8.36
CA ASP A 425 -30.61 2.07 7.69
C ASP A 425 -29.91 0.73 7.95
N ALA A 426 -28.58 0.70 7.83
CA ALA A 426 -27.75 -0.42 8.25
C ALA A 426 -26.61 -0.01 9.18
N ALA A 427 -26.21 -0.93 10.07
CA ALA A 427 -24.99 -0.78 10.86
C ALA A 427 -24.11 -2.04 10.78
N PHE A 428 -22.84 -1.85 10.41
CA PHE A 428 -21.79 -2.85 10.44
C PHE A 428 -20.91 -2.63 11.67
N MET A 429 -21.08 -3.47 12.69
CA MET A 429 -20.31 -3.44 13.93
C MET A 429 -19.04 -4.29 13.79
N VAL A 430 -18.04 -3.76 13.07
CA VAL A 430 -16.81 -4.48 12.67
C VAL A 430 -15.65 -4.23 13.64
N ALA A 431 -15.69 -3.14 14.40
CA ALA A 431 -14.62 -2.79 15.33
C ALA A 431 -14.37 -3.93 16.33
N ALA A 432 -13.09 -4.17 16.61
CA ALA A 432 -12.68 -5.04 17.69
C ALA A 432 -12.69 -4.22 18.97
N VAL A 433 -13.83 -4.22 19.66
CA VAL A 433 -13.99 -3.53 20.95
C VAL A 433 -13.41 -4.40 22.06
N ALA A 434 -12.57 -3.83 22.92
CA ALA A 434 -12.04 -4.55 24.07
C ALA A 434 -13.17 -4.91 25.07
N ASP A 435 -13.26 -6.18 25.48
CA ASP A 435 -14.28 -6.64 26.43
C ASP A 435 -14.09 -6.05 27.84
N TRP A 436 -12.85 -5.72 28.20
CA TRP A 436 -12.48 -5.21 29.52
C TRP A 436 -11.67 -3.92 29.44
N LYS A 437 -11.85 -3.08 30.45
CA LYS A 437 -11.03 -1.89 30.73
C LYS A 437 -10.47 -1.92 32.14
N SER A 438 -9.48 -1.08 32.41
CA SER A 438 -9.07 -0.82 33.79
C SER A 438 -10.23 -0.15 34.55
N ARG A 439 -10.59 -0.69 35.72
CA ARG A 439 -11.59 -0.07 36.60
C ARG A 439 -11.13 1.30 37.10
N HIS A 440 -9.82 1.48 37.26
CA HIS A 440 -9.21 2.73 37.70
C HIS A 440 -8.09 3.13 36.74
N VAL A 441 -8.22 4.29 36.11
CA VAL A 441 -7.17 4.87 35.27
C VAL A 441 -6.29 5.75 36.16
N ALA A 442 -4.98 5.46 36.23
CA ALA A 442 -4.06 6.27 37.00
C ALA A 442 -3.79 7.61 36.27
N ALA A 443 -3.78 8.73 37.00
CA ALA A 443 -3.48 10.04 36.43
C ALA A 443 -1.99 10.23 36.09
N GLU A 444 -1.13 9.43 36.71
CA GLU A 444 0.33 9.44 36.48
C GLU A 444 0.79 8.05 36.07
N LYS A 445 1.91 7.99 35.34
CA LYS A 445 2.58 6.73 34.97
C LYS A 445 2.78 5.88 36.22
N MET A 446 2.22 4.67 36.21
CA MET A 446 2.36 3.76 37.34
C MET A 446 3.84 3.38 37.51
N LYS A 447 4.40 3.77 38.67
CA LYS A 447 5.78 3.47 39.07
C LYS A 447 5.87 2.06 39.62
N LYS A 448 7.00 1.39 39.40
CA LYS A 448 7.32 0.12 40.09
C LYS A 448 7.40 0.42 41.59
N ARG A 449 6.60 -0.25 42.42
CA ARG A 449 6.67 -0.17 43.89
C ARG A 449 6.90 -1.58 44.43
N GLY A 450 8.06 -1.82 45.05
CA GLY A 450 8.42 -3.13 45.62
C GLY A 450 8.70 -4.22 44.57
N SER A 451 8.69 -5.47 45.01
CA SER A 451 9.05 -6.65 44.19
C SER A 451 7.92 -7.22 43.34
N ALA A 452 6.66 -6.80 43.55
CA ALA A 452 5.50 -7.33 42.83
C ALA A 452 4.80 -6.25 41.97
N PRO A 453 4.36 -6.58 40.74
CA PRO A 453 3.59 -5.65 39.93
C PRO A 453 2.24 -5.32 40.59
N PRO A 454 1.76 -4.07 40.47
CA PRO A 454 0.44 -3.69 40.97
C PRO A 454 -0.66 -4.47 40.25
N ALA A 455 -1.66 -4.93 41.01
CA ALA A 455 -2.80 -5.66 40.46
C ALA A 455 -3.67 -4.73 39.59
N LEU A 456 -3.99 -5.16 38.37
CA LEU A 456 -4.90 -4.47 37.46
C LEU A 456 -6.32 -5.00 37.67
N ILE A 457 -7.19 -4.18 38.25
CA ILE A 457 -8.60 -4.53 38.45
C ILE A 457 -9.36 -4.18 37.18
N LEU A 458 -9.95 -5.19 36.54
CA LEU A 458 -10.71 -5.01 35.30
C LEU A 458 -12.21 -4.75 35.58
N ALA A 459 -12.83 -3.99 34.69
CA ALA A 459 -14.27 -3.82 34.58
C ALA A 459 -14.72 -4.11 33.14
N GLU A 460 -15.96 -4.57 32.95
CA GLU A 460 -16.50 -4.81 31.62
C GLU A 460 -16.78 -3.51 30.87
N ASN A 461 -16.53 -3.52 29.56
CA ASN A 461 -16.85 -2.45 28.64
C ASN A 461 -18.29 -2.54 28.12
N PRO A 462 -18.84 -1.44 27.57
CA PRO A 462 -20.18 -1.46 26.99
C PRO A 462 -20.25 -2.39 25.77
N ASP A 463 -21.30 -3.21 25.72
CA ASP A 463 -21.62 -4.07 24.58
C ASP A 463 -22.35 -3.28 23.50
N ILE A 464 -21.59 -2.60 22.63
CA ILE A 464 -22.13 -1.66 21.64
C ILE A 464 -23.15 -2.34 20.71
N LEU A 465 -22.86 -3.56 20.25
CA LEU A 465 -23.77 -4.30 19.37
C LEU A 465 -25.12 -4.59 20.04
N ALA A 466 -25.10 -5.10 21.28
CA ALA A 466 -26.33 -5.37 22.02
C ALA A 466 -27.08 -4.09 22.39
N ALA A 467 -26.36 -3.01 22.73
CA ALA A 467 -26.96 -1.72 23.02
C ALA A 467 -27.69 -1.13 21.80
N VAL A 468 -27.10 -1.23 20.60
CA VAL A 468 -27.76 -0.82 19.34
C VAL A 468 -28.96 -1.71 19.05
N ALA A 469 -28.83 -3.03 19.23
CA ALA A 469 -29.92 -3.99 19.02
C ALA A 469 -31.14 -3.73 19.90
N ALA A 470 -30.93 -3.34 21.16
CA ALA A 470 -31.99 -3.02 22.12
C ALA A 470 -32.48 -1.56 22.02
N GLY A 471 -31.81 -0.72 21.22
CA GLY A 471 -32.08 0.71 21.13
C GLY A 471 -33.36 1.05 20.37
N ARG A 472 -33.96 2.20 20.69
CA ARG A 472 -35.17 2.71 19.98
C ARG A 472 -34.90 3.14 18.54
N LYS A 473 -33.66 3.49 18.22
CA LYS A 473 -33.19 3.87 16.89
C LYS A 473 -32.42 2.72 16.21
N ARG A 474 -32.78 1.47 16.52
CA ARG A 474 -32.13 0.29 15.94
C ARG A 474 -32.20 0.37 14.40
N PRO A 475 -31.10 0.14 13.68
CA PRO A 475 -31.10 0.04 12.23
C PRO A 475 -32.04 -1.05 11.71
N GLN A 476 -32.49 -0.93 10.46
CA GLN A 476 -33.26 -1.99 9.79
C GLN A 476 -32.41 -3.26 9.65
N LEU A 477 -31.11 -3.10 9.36
CA LEU A 477 -30.16 -4.19 9.27
C LEU A 477 -28.96 -3.97 10.22
N LEU A 478 -28.83 -4.82 11.23
CA LEU A 478 -27.74 -4.78 12.20
C LEU A 478 -26.83 -6.00 12.04
N ILE A 479 -25.58 -5.75 11.67
CA ILE A 479 -24.59 -6.76 11.33
C ILE A 479 -23.45 -6.69 12.35
N GLY A 480 -23.18 -7.79 13.05
CA GLY A 480 -22.02 -7.90 13.94
C GLY A 480 -20.92 -8.76 13.34
N PHE A 481 -19.70 -8.61 13.85
CA PHE A 481 -18.55 -9.45 13.50
C PHE A 481 -18.12 -10.33 14.68
N ALA A 482 -17.58 -11.51 14.36
CA ALA A 482 -17.08 -12.46 15.34
C ALA A 482 -15.79 -13.12 14.85
N ALA A 483 -14.68 -12.80 15.52
CA ALA A 483 -13.47 -13.59 15.42
C ALA A 483 -13.55 -14.76 16.40
N GLU A 484 -13.43 -15.98 15.90
CA GLU A 484 -13.48 -17.21 16.70
C GLU A 484 -12.27 -18.08 16.36
N THR A 485 -11.74 -18.82 17.33
CA THR A 485 -10.61 -19.74 17.14
C THR A 485 -11.05 -21.20 16.92
N GLU A 486 -12.25 -21.53 17.40
CA GLU A 486 -12.85 -22.86 17.31
C GLU A 486 -14.37 -22.75 17.18
N ASN A 487 -15.03 -23.80 16.68
CA ASN A 487 -16.49 -23.90 16.60
C ASN A 487 -17.19 -22.65 16.02
N VAL A 488 -16.54 -22.02 15.02
CA VAL A 488 -16.84 -20.67 14.49
C VAL A 488 -18.34 -20.46 14.23
N VAL A 489 -18.97 -21.40 13.53
CA VAL A 489 -20.39 -21.30 13.13
C VAL A 489 -21.34 -21.39 14.32
N GLU A 490 -21.11 -22.31 15.26
CA GLU A 490 -22.01 -22.50 16.41
C GLU A 490 -21.89 -21.34 17.42
N ASN A 491 -20.67 -20.84 17.63
CA ASN A 491 -20.43 -19.65 18.44
C ASN A 491 -21.11 -18.42 17.81
N ALA A 492 -21.02 -18.27 16.48
CA ALA A 492 -21.66 -17.18 15.76
C ALA A 492 -23.20 -17.25 15.82
N LYS A 493 -23.81 -18.44 15.68
CA LYS A 493 -25.26 -18.63 15.86
C LYS A 493 -25.71 -18.21 17.26
N SER A 494 -24.96 -18.61 18.27
CA SER A 494 -25.23 -18.27 19.67
C SER A 494 -25.07 -16.77 19.93
N LYS A 495 -23.99 -16.16 19.41
CA LYS A 495 -23.71 -14.73 19.51
C LYS A 495 -24.78 -13.89 18.82
N ARG A 496 -25.25 -14.28 17.63
CA ARG A 496 -26.34 -13.58 16.91
C ARG A 496 -27.60 -13.47 17.76
N LYS A 497 -28.07 -14.60 18.30
CA LYS A 497 -29.26 -14.65 19.16
C LYS A 497 -29.06 -13.85 20.44
N ARG A 498 -27.93 -14.04 21.13
CA ARG A 498 -27.63 -13.36 22.41
C ARG A 498 -27.52 -11.84 22.27
N LYS A 499 -26.91 -11.36 21.17
CA LYS A 499 -26.67 -9.94 20.92
C LYS A 499 -27.80 -9.24 20.17
N GLY A 500 -28.79 -9.98 19.67
CA GLY A 500 -29.93 -9.42 18.93
C GLY A 500 -29.58 -8.86 17.54
N ALA A 501 -28.47 -9.32 16.95
CA ALA A 501 -28.05 -8.93 15.61
C ALA A 501 -28.86 -9.67 14.54
N ASP A 502 -29.06 -9.03 13.39
CA ASP A 502 -29.68 -9.71 12.25
C ASP A 502 -28.69 -10.70 11.65
N TRP A 503 -27.45 -10.26 11.41
CA TRP A 503 -26.38 -11.11 10.91
C TRP A 503 -25.17 -11.11 11.85
N ILE A 504 -24.46 -12.25 11.90
CA ILE A 504 -23.10 -12.31 12.42
C ILE A 504 -22.19 -12.82 11.31
N ILE A 505 -21.17 -12.02 10.99
CA ILE A 505 -20.09 -12.40 10.09
C ILE A 505 -18.97 -12.99 10.93
N ALA A 506 -18.74 -14.28 10.80
CA ALA A 506 -17.79 -15.00 11.62
C ALA A 506 -16.59 -15.47 10.80
N ASN A 507 -15.39 -15.25 11.31
CA ASN A 507 -14.15 -15.67 10.66
C ASN A 507 -13.27 -16.42 11.66
N ASN A 508 -12.57 -17.42 11.14
CA ASN A 508 -11.59 -18.14 11.93
C ASN A 508 -10.32 -17.29 12.06
N VAL A 509 -9.84 -17.04 13.28
CA VAL A 509 -8.59 -16.30 13.54
C VAL A 509 -7.47 -17.19 14.09
N SER A 510 -7.66 -18.52 14.10
CA SER A 510 -6.59 -19.46 14.45
C SER A 510 -5.54 -19.53 13.33
N GLY A 511 -4.28 -19.29 13.67
CA GLY A 511 -3.14 -19.24 12.73
C GLY A 511 -1.90 -18.63 13.39
N ALA A 512 -0.70 -18.92 12.88
CA ALA A 512 0.54 -18.28 13.36
C ALA A 512 0.56 -16.77 13.03
N GLU A 513 1.41 -15.99 13.71
CA GLU A 513 1.60 -14.56 13.39
C GLU A 513 1.99 -14.39 11.91
N GLY A 514 1.18 -13.62 11.16
CA GLY A 514 1.33 -13.44 9.70
C GLY A 514 0.39 -14.30 8.85
N GLU A 515 -0.12 -15.40 9.38
CA GLU A 515 -1.12 -16.28 8.72
C GLU A 515 -2.53 -16.11 9.30
N SER A 516 -2.66 -15.50 10.48
CA SER A 516 -3.97 -15.21 11.09
C SER A 516 -4.69 -14.05 10.37
N VAL A 517 -6.02 -14.20 10.16
CA VAL A 517 -6.91 -13.18 9.55
C VAL A 517 -6.85 -11.81 10.26
N MET A 518 -6.45 -11.79 11.53
CA MET A 518 -6.11 -10.60 12.33
C MET A 518 -4.82 -9.94 11.81
N GLY A 519 -4.91 -9.28 10.64
CA GLY A 519 -3.81 -8.52 10.04
C GLY A 519 -3.59 -8.80 8.55
N GLY A 520 -3.83 -10.04 8.10
CA GLY A 520 -3.65 -10.47 6.70
C GLY A 520 -4.65 -9.88 5.70
N ASP A 521 -4.44 -10.11 4.40
CA ASP A 521 -5.26 -9.52 3.32
C ASP A 521 -6.35 -10.46 2.78
N LEU A 522 -6.25 -11.76 3.07
CA LEU A 522 -7.27 -12.77 2.77
C LEU A 522 -8.17 -13.00 3.99
N ASN A 523 -9.42 -13.39 3.72
CA ASN A 523 -10.40 -13.69 4.74
C ASN A 523 -11.39 -14.75 4.23
N GLN A 524 -11.67 -15.75 5.06
CA GLN A 524 -12.79 -16.67 4.88
C GLN A 524 -13.85 -16.36 5.94
N VAL A 525 -15.06 -16.01 5.49
CA VAL A 525 -16.15 -15.62 6.39
C VAL A 525 -17.37 -16.52 6.25
N HIS A 526 -18.03 -16.74 7.38
CA HIS A 526 -19.33 -17.39 7.49
C HIS A 526 -20.38 -16.35 7.85
N ILE A 527 -21.39 -16.20 7.00
CA ILE A 527 -22.51 -15.29 7.18
C ILE A 527 -23.63 -16.06 7.87
N VAL A 528 -23.92 -15.70 9.12
CA VAL A 528 -24.90 -16.40 9.96
C VAL A 528 -26.14 -15.52 10.11
N THR A 529 -27.24 -15.94 9.47
CA THR A 529 -28.52 -15.20 9.40
C THR A 529 -29.67 -16.03 9.99
N PRO A 530 -30.86 -15.45 10.26
CA PRO A 530 -32.01 -16.22 10.73
C PRO A 530 -32.40 -17.36 9.79
N GLY A 531 -32.19 -17.20 8.48
CA GLY A 531 -32.53 -18.18 7.45
C GLY A 531 -31.50 -19.29 7.25
N GLY A 532 -30.27 -19.15 7.76
CA GLY A 532 -29.25 -20.17 7.60
C GLY A 532 -27.83 -19.67 7.82
N VAL A 533 -26.87 -20.50 7.40
CA VAL A 533 -25.44 -20.17 7.39
C VAL A 533 -24.94 -20.34 5.98
N GLU A 534 -24.22 -19.35 5.49
CA GLU A 534 -23.54 -19.39 4.21
C GLU A 534 -22.05 -19.11 4.40
N SER A 535 -21.20 -19.85 3.70
CA SER A 535 -19.75 -19.71 3.79
C SER A 535 -19.23 -19.13 2.49
N LEU A 536 -18.54 -18.00 2.56
CA LEU A 536 -17.81 -17.47 1.41
C LEU A 536 -16.47 -18.22 1.29
N VAL A 537 -15.99 -18.36 0.05
CA VAL A 537 -14.62 -18.85 -0.20
C VAL A 537 -13.60 -17.86 0.37
N GLU A 538 -12.40 -18.33 0.65
CA GLU A 538 -11.32 -17.42 1.03
C GLU A 538 -11.03 -16.44 -0.11
N MET A 539 -11.09 -15.15 0.18
CA MET A 539 -10.94 -14.09 -0.80
C MET A 539 -10.36 -12.83 -0.16
N PRO A 540 -9.89 -11.84 -0.95
CA PRO A 540 -9.41 -10.58 -0.42
C PRO A 540 -10.47 -9.85 0.42
N LYS A 541 -10.03 -9.11 1.45
CA LYS A 541 -10.93 -8.35 2.35
C LYS A 541 -11.84 -7.37 1.62
N GLU A 542 -11.39 -6.80 0.50
CA GLU A 542 -12.18 -5.93 -0.37
C GLU A 542 -13.32 -6.68 -1.07
N GLU A 543 -13.06 -7.89 -1.56
CA GLU A 543 -14.09 -8.74 -2.17
C GLU A 543 -15.11 -9.20 -1.13
N VAL A 544 -14.65 -9.56 0.08
CA VAL A 544 -15.56 -9.82 1.21
C VAL A 544 -16.42 -8.60 1.49
N ALA A 545 -15.83 -7.40 1.55
CA ALA A 545 -16.57 -6.16 1.80
C ALA A 545 -17.61 -5.88 0.70
N ARG A 546 -17.25 -6.08 -0.58
CA ARG A 546 -18.14 -5.91 -1.72
C ARG A 546 -19.34 -6.84 -1.62
N GLU A 547 -19.12 -8.12 -1.33
CA GLU A 547 -20.18 -9.11 -1.21
C GLU A 547 -21.11 -8.84 -0.01
N LEU A 548 -20.54 -8.43 1.13
CA LEU A 548 -21.33 -8.05 2.31
C LEU A 548 -22.20 -6.81 2.06
N VAL A 549 -21.67 -5.79 1.39
CA VAL A 549 -22.41 -4.57 1.04
C VAL A 549 -23.50 -4.87 0.01
N ARG A 550 -23.20 -5.68 -1.03
CA ARG A 550 -24.18 -6.11 -2.03
C ARG A 550 -25.40 -6.77 -1.36
N ARG A 551 -25.16 -7.75 -0.48
CA ARG A 551 -26.22 -8.44 0.28
C ARG A 551 -26.97 -7.52 1.23
N ALA A 552 -26.26 -6.61 1.90
CA ALA A 552 -26.89 -5.65 2.78
C ALA A 552 -27.86 -4.75 2.01
N ALA A 553 -27.49 -4.34 0.79
CA ALA A 553 -28.37 -3.59 -0.09
C ALA A 553 -29.61 -4.39 -0.50
N GLU A 554 -29.45 -5.67 -0.87
CA GLU A 554 -30.58 -6.56 -1.16
C GLU A 554 -31.53 -6.72 0.04
N ALA A 555 -30.98 -6.83 1.25
CA ALA A 555 -31.77 -6.95 2.47
C ALA A 555 -32.50 -5.65 2.86
N LEU A 556 -32.00 -4.50 2.42
CA LEU A 556 -32.62 -3.19 2.60
C LEU A 556 -33.58 -2.80 1.47
N ALA A 557 -33.54 -3.50 0.33
CA ALA A 557 -34.42 -3.24 -0.81
C ALA A 557 -35.88 -3.47 -0.41
N THR A 558 -36.76 -2.54 -0.82
CA THR A 558 -38.19 -2.67 -0.58
C THR A 558 -38.80 -3.61 -1.63
N PRO A 559 -39.87 -4.38 -1.35
CA PRO A 559 -40.55 -5.17 -2.38
C PRO A 559 -41.18 -4.22 -3.43
N GLY A 560 -40.41 -3.88 -4.46
CA GLY A 560 -40.74 -2.88 -5.47
C GLY A 560 -39.54 -2.43 -6.32
N ASP A 561 -38.32 -2.50 -5.78
CA ASP A 561 -37.10 -2.02 -6.48
C ASP A 561 -36.44 -3.06 -7.39
N ALA A 562 -36.91 -4.32 -7.40
CA ALA A 562 -36.28 -5.42 -8.15
C ALA A 562 -36.71 -5.52 -9.63
N SER A 563 -37.44 -4.54 -10.18
CA SER A 563 -37.95 -4.57 -11.57
C SER A 563 -37.76 -3.28 -12.36
N ALA A 564 -36.71 -2.50 -12.08
CA ALA A 564 -36.35 -1.32 -12.87
C ALA A 564 -35.02 -1.53 -13.60
#